data_AF-A0A6A7G1T8-F1
#
_entry.id   AF-A0A6A7G1T8-F1
#
_cell.length_a   1.000
_cell.length_b   1.000
_cell.length_c   1.000
_cell.angle_alpha   90.00
_cell.angle_beta   90.00
_cell.angle_gamma   90.00
#
_symmetry.space_group_name_H-M   'P 1'
#
loop_
_entity.id
_entity.type
_entity.pdbx_description
1 polymer ?
#
loop_
_entity_poly.entity_id
_entity_poly.type
_entity_poly.pdbx_seq_one_letter_code
_entity_poly.pdbx_strand_id
1 'polypeptide(L)'
;MWKPTKNQKYGVAVWNFHEWSSEVQGALRLNVGDTVHIMEHCKGWYRGFCTKNHSVWGIFPVNFVHLKPFTVENEGTGGGEVVIPVEDSMVQESAAVLREWGQIWKDMFVAVYGGSGRGSGGVSSSNTSVDGVAEFEAIQAAMLEVAAWRRQLLVDTLTSDQITQLHTRITRRIDWGNRKLGLDLVPRVDGAMVDVDTVGAVELYQVHVQSTESSRSHSVSGTRLASRRSSSRSITASRPRALTHHLFFCMRDISYHVGEDSELFFSLYDATRGRFISERFLVRLPKEGFANYIDRVNSNCTIFTDLGARDLSNDVQMVCQVVRVGRMLMSESGKKISSQQYRRPYAVAVVKLDMEALKDGESEVELTSKLYTTDEKDMWQLHEFILKKLSNKYSAVSTNTSCGMVVSVRMVSGELDTVIKEHPLLLKNVRATSK
;
A
#
# COMPACT_ATOMS: atom_id res chain seq x y z
N MET A 1 -29.33 15.71 -32.80
CA MET A 1 -29.51 14.97 -31.54
C MET A 1 -28.16 14.37 -31.19
N TRP A 2 -27.70 14.56 -29.95
CA TRP A 2 -26.47 13.98 -29.45
C TRP A 2 -26.58 12.46 -29.38
N LYS A 3 -25.54 11.76 -29.84
CA LYS A 3 -25.48 10.31 -29.85
C LYS A 3 -24.24 9.86 -29.06
N PRO A 4 -24.36 8.88 -28.16
CA PRO A 4 -23.21 8.36 -27.42
C PRO A 4 -22.17 7.80 -28.40
N THR A 5 -20.90 8.12 -28.19
CA THR A 5 -19.80 7.52 -28.94
C THR A 5 -19.51 6.12 -28.38
N LYS A 6 -19.15 5.17 -29.23
CA LYS A 6 -18.68 3.83 -28.83
C LYS A 6 -17.20 3.65 -29.12
N ASN A 7 -16.79 3.98 -30.34
CA ASN A 7 -15.44 3.75 -30.84
C ASN A 7 -14.57 5.02 -30.83
N GLN A 8 -15.05 6.10 -30.22
CA GLN A 8 -14.43 7.42 -30.21
C GLN A 8 -14.57 8.01 -28.80
N LYS A 9 -13.78 7.47 -27.87
CA LYS A 9 -13.85 7.84 -26.44
C LYS A 9 -12.65 8.66 -25.99
N TYR A 10 -11.54 8.60 -26.71
CA TYR A 10 -10.30 9.27 -26.34
C TYR A 10 -9.66 10.00 -27.52
N GLY A 11 -9.15 11.19 -27.25
CA GLY A 11 -8.40 11.95 -28.24
C GLY A 11 -7.52 13.03 -27.62
N VAL A 12 -6.72 13.67 -28.47
CA VAL A 12 -5.87 14.80 -28.12
C VAL A 12 -6.24 16.00 -28.99
N ALA A 13 -6.33 17.18 -28.38
CA ALA A 13 -6.53 18.42 -29.10
C ALA A 13 -5.31 18.76 -29.95
N VAL A 14 -5.52 18.97 -31.25
CA VAL A 14 -4.47 19.35 -32.21
C VAL A 14 -4.45 20.85 -32.50
N TRP A 15 -5.47 21.59 -32.05
CA TRP A 15 -5.60 23.04 -32.19
C TRP A 15 -6.12 23.68 -30.90
N ASN A 16 -5.76 24.95 -30.68
CA ASN A 16 -6.28 25.74 -29.56
C ASN A 16 -7.72 26.15 -29.86
N PHE A 17 -8.65 25.83 -28.95
CA PHE A 17 -10.05 26.22 -29.01
C PHE A 17 -10.33 27.19 -27.86
N HIS A 18 -10.06 28.48 -28.08
CA HIS A 18 -10.24 29.55 -27.11
C HIS A 18 -11.16 30.64 -27.63
N GLU A 19 -10.86 31.16 -28.82
CA GLU A 19 -11.52 32.35 -29.38
C GLU A 19 -13.00 32.11 -29.73
N TRP A 20 -13.34 30.92 -30.21
CA TRP A 20 -14.74 30.52 -30.46
C TRP A 20 -15.50 30.07 -29.20
N SER A 21 -14.82 29.88 -28.06
CA SER A 21 -15.46 29.38 -26.85
C SER A 21 -16.37 30.42 -26.18
N SER A 22 -16.12 31.71 -26.39
CA SER A 22 -16.98 32.81 -25.93
C SER A 22 -18.25 32.99 -26.77
N GLU A 23 -18.24 32.54 -28.02
CA GLU A 23 -19.39 32.65 -28.94
C GLU A 23 -20.33 31.44 -28.86
N VAL A 24 -19.80 30.30 -28.43
CA VAL A 24 -20.51 29.02 -28.39
C VAL A 24 -20.86 28.66 -26.94
N GLN A 25 -22.14 28.72 -26.59
CA GLN A 25 -22.62 28.36 -25.26
C GLN A 25 -22.28 26.89 -24.93
N GLY A 26 -21.57 26.68 -23.83
CA GLY A 26 -21.14 25.34 -23.39
C GLY A 26 -19.89 24.80 -24.10
N ALA A 27 -19.12 25.65 -24.80
CA ALA A 27 -17.84 25.28 -25.37
C ALA A 27 -16.80 24.92 -24.29
N LEU A 28 -16.07 23.83 -24.50
CA LEU A 28 -14.96 23.42 -23.64
C LEU A 28 -13.66 24.04 -24.15
N ARG A 29 -13.00 24.86 -23.34
CA ARG A 29 -11.70 25.45 -23.71
C ARG A 29 -10.63 24.35 -23.81
N LEU A 30 -9.97 24.24 -24.96
CA LEU A 30 -8.90 23.27 -25.21
C LEU A 30 -7.63 23.96 -25.69
N ASN A 31 -6.48 23.51 -25.22
CA ASN A 31 -5.17 23.84 -25.77
C ASN A 31 -4.64 22.67 -26.60
N VAL A 32 -3.74 22.96 -27.54
CA VAL A 32 -2.96 21.92 -28.24
C VAL A 32 -2.30 21.00 -27.22
N GLY A 33 -2.53 19.69 -27.36
CA GLY A 33 -1.99 18.67 -26.47
C GLY A 33 -2.88 18.31 -25.28
N ASP A 34 -4.00 18.99 -25.06
CA ASP A 34 -4.98 18.57 -24.05
C ASP A 34 -5.65 17.26 -24.47
N THR A 35 -5.72 16.30 -23.55
CA THR A 35 -6.39 15.02 -23.79
C THR A 35 -7.83 15.08 -23.31
N VAL A 36 -8.74 14.53 -24.10
CA VAL A 36 -10.19 14.65 -23.89
C VAL A 36 -10.85 13.28 -23.84
N HIS A 37 -11.80 13.14 -22.92
CA HIS A 37 -12.76 12.05 -22.92
C HIS A 37 -13.98 12.48 -23.73
N ILE A 38 -14.34 11.72 -24.75
CA ILE A 38 -15.46 11.98 -25.64
C ILE A 38 -16.63 11.08 -25.25
N MET A 39 -17.75 11.67 -24.85
CA MET A 39 -18.95 10.94 -24.42
C MET A 39 -19.97 10.81 -25.55
N GLU A 40 -20.18 11.91 -26.29
CA GLU A 40 -21.22 12.02 -27.31
C GLU A 40 -20.71 12.77 -28.54
N HIS A 41 -21.38 12.56 -29.67
CA HIS A 41 -21.14 13.29 -30.92
C HIS A 41 -22.45 13.83 -31.50
N CYS A 42 -22.38 15.00 -32.15
CA CYS A 42 -23.49 15.61 -32.86
C CYS A 42 -22.95 16.49 -34.00
N LYS A 43 -23.24 16.13 -35.26
CA LYS A 43 -23.03 16.98 -36.46
C LYS A 43 -21.70 17.77 -36.46
N GLY A 44 -20.56 17.08 -36.36
CA GLY A 44 -19.23 17.71 -36.40
C GLY A 44 -18.72 18.26 -35.06
N TRP A 45 -19.47 18.06 -33.98
CA TRP A 45 -19.07 18.39 -32.60
C TRP A 45 -19.00 17.14 -31.74
N TYR A 46 -18.06 17.13 -30.82
CA TYR A 46 -17.98 16.21 -29.69
C TYR A 46 -18.44 16.91 -28.42
N ARG A 47 -18.93 16.11 -27.47
CA ARG A 47 -19.23 16.54 -26.09
C ARG A 47 -18.48 15.63 -25.14
N GLY A 48 -17.82 16.23 -24.17
CA GLY A 48 -16.84 15.55 -23.34
C GLY A 48 -16.26 16.46 -22.27
N PHE A 49 -15.17 16.03 -21.67
CA PHE A 49 -14.40 16.80 -20.69
C PHE A 49 -12.89 16.60 -20.93
N CYS A 50 -12.09 17.53 -20.39
CA CYS A 50 -10.64 17.40 -20.39
C CYS A 50 -10.23 16.42 -19.29
N THR A 51 -9.35 15.47 -19.58
CA THR A 51 -8.88 14.48 -18.59
C THR A 51 -8.15 15.12 -17.40
N LYS A 52 -7.64 16.35 -17.57
CA LYS A 52 -7.05 17.13 -16.47
C LYS A 52 -8.10 17.68 -15.50
N ASN A 53 -9.33 17.87 -15.97
CA ASN A 53 -10.41 18.45 -15.17
C ASN A 53 -11.77 17.83 -15.56
N HIS A 54 -12.18 16.81 -14.81
CA HIS A 54 -13.42 16.08 -15.05
C HIS A 54 -14.67 16.86 -14.64
N SER A 55 -14.53 17.95 -13.88
CA SER A 55 -15.67 18.73 -13.38
C SER A 55 -16.29 19.63 -14.46
N VAL A 56 -15.54 19.95 -15.51
CA VAL A 56 -15.99 20.84 -16.58
C VAL A 56 -16.23 20.02 -17.84
N TRP A 57 -17.49 19.91 -18.21
CA TRP A 57 -17.93 19.29 -19.46
C TRP A 57 -18.37 20.35 -20.46
N GLY A 58 -18.15 20.08 -21.73
CA GLY A 58 -18.54 21.00 -22.79
C GLY A 58 -18.38 20.38 -24.17
N ILE A 59 -18.58 21.21 -25.18
CA ILE A 59 -18.53 20.81 -26.59
C ILE A 59 -17.27 21.32 -27.27
N PHE A 60 -16.76 20.56 -28.22
CA PHE A 60 -15.58 20.90 -29.00
C PHE A 60 -15.65 20.31 -30.42
N PRO A 61 -15.07 20.98 -31.43
CA PRO A 61 -15.17 20.52 -32.82
C PRO A 61 -14.42 19.20 -33.05
N VAL A 62 -14.95 18.35 -33.93
CA VAL A 62 -14.32 17.06 -34.30
C VAL A 62 -12.97 17.27 -34.96
N ASN A 63 -12.82 18.29 -35.80
CA ASN A 63 -11.58 18.61 -36.53
C ASN A 63 -10.46 19.17 -35.62
N PHE A 64 -10.76 19.50 -34.37
CA PHE A 64 -9.78 19.98 -33.40
C PHE A 64 -9.20 18.83 -32.57
N VAL A 65 -9.70 17.60 -32.75
CA VAL A 65 -9.31 16.44 -31.94
C VAL A 65 -8.80 15.32 -32.84
N HIS A 66 -7.59 14.85 -32.56
CA HIS A 66 -7.05 13.63 -33.12
C HIS A 66 -7.37 12.46 -32.20
N LEU A 67 -8.06 11.45 -32.73
CA LEU A 67 -8.44 10.26 -31.98
C LEU A 67 -7.20 9.40 -31.70
N LYS A 68 -7.12 8.85 -30.49
CA LYS A 68 -6.02 8.00 -30.04
C LYS A 68 -6.55 6.63 -29.60
N PRO A 69 -5.74 5.57 -29.69
CA PRO A 69 -6.15 4.23 -29.24
C PRO A 69 -6.40 4.22 -27.72
N PHE A 70 -7.46 3.53 -27.31
CA PHE A 70 -7.89 3.45 -25.92
C PHE A 70 -8.46 2.06 -25.61
N THR A 71 -8.44 1.70 -24.33
CA THR A 71 -9.17 0.61 -23.70
C THR A 71 -10.22 1.18 -22.76
N VAL A 72 -11.33 0.47 -22.56
CA VAL A 72 -12.38 0.87 -21.62
C VAL A 72 -12.45 -0.14 -20.51
N GLU A 73 -12.27 0.32 -19.28
CA GLU A 73 -12.56 -0.45 -18.08
C GLU A 73 -13.96 -0.07 -17.57
N ASN A 74 -14.72 -1.07 -17.09
CA ASN A 74 -16.10 -0.93 -16.61
C ASN A 74 -17.14 -0.52 -17.67
N GLU A 75 -17.22 -1.28 -18.78
CA GLU A 75 -18.30 -1.12 -19.75
C GLU A 75 -19.66 -1.53 -19.11
N GLY A 76 -20.54 -0.56 -18.84
CA GLY A 76 -21.94 -0.85 -18.51
C GLY A 76 -22.33 -0.97 -17.03
N THR A 77 -21.41 -0.77 -16.07
CA THR A 77 -21.76 -0.65 -14.64
C THR A 77 -22.08 0.82 -14.34
N GLY A 78 -23.11 1.13 -13.57
CA GLY A 78 -23.59 2.51 -13.32
C GLY A 78 -22.61 3.50 -12.64
N GLY A 79 -21.34 3.13 -12.45
CA GLY A 79 -20.23 4.04 -12.17
C GLY A 79 -19.44 4.26 -13.46
N GLY A 80 -19.35 5.50 -13.94
CA GLY A 80 -19.00 5.84 -15.33
C GLY A 80 -17.80 5.13 -15.96
N GLU A 81 -17.86 4.98 -17.29
CA GLU A 81 -16.83 4.34 -18.12
C GLU A 81 -15.44 4.98 -17.91
N VAL A 82 -14.43 4.17 -17.59
CA VAL A 82 -13.03 4.62 -17.44
C VAL A 82 -12.30 4.33 -18.73
N VAL A 83 -11.79 5.38 -19.37
CA VAL A 83 -11.11 5.29 -20.67
C VAL A 83 -9.62 5.45 -20.47
N ILE A 84 -8.87 4.38 -20.76
CA ILE A 84 -7.42 4.30 -20.53
C ILE A 84 -6.71 4.36 -21.89
N PRO A 85 -5.73 5.24 -22.10
CA PRO A 85 -4.97 5.27 -23.35
C PRO A 85 -4.06 4.03 -23.47
N VAL A 86 -3.94 3.48 -24.68
CA VAL A 86 -3.07 2.30 -24.96
C VAL A 86 -1.57 2.68 -25.04
N GLU A 87 -1.24 3.97 -24.91
CA GLU A 87 0.15 4.44 -24.94
C GLU A 87 0.95 3.94 -23.73
N ASP A 88 2.23 3.66 -23.92
CA ASP A 88 3.19 3.31 -22.88
C ASP A 88 3.06 4.22 -21.64
N SER A 89 2.89 3.62 -20.47
CA SER A 89 2.72 4.33 -19.19
C SER A 89 3.87 5.29 -18.90
N MET A 90 5.11 4.93 -19.27
CA MET A 90 6.27 5.80 -19.10
C MET A 90 6.21 7.03 -20.00
N VAL A 91 5.60 6.93 -21.19
CA VAL A 91 5.40 8.07 -22.10
C VAL A 91 4.36 9.05 -21.54
N GLN A 92 3.30 8.52 -20.91
CA GLN A 92 2.28 9.32 -20.25
C GLN A 92 2.84 10.03 -19.01
N GLU A 93 3.54 9.27 -18.17
CA GLU A 93 4.19 9.77 -16.96
C GLU A 93 5.21 10.87 -17.29
N SER A 94 6.11 10.62 -18.24
CA SER A 94 7.09 11.62 -18.68
C SER A 94 6.44 12.92 -19.12
N ALA A 95 5.29 12.85 -19.80
CA ALA A 95 4.55 14.05 -20.21
C ALA A 95 3.91 14.79 -19.02
N ALA A 96 3.42 14.06 -18.01
CA ALA A 96 2.85 14.65 -16.80
C ALA A 96 3.93 15.36 -15.98
N VAL A 97 5.06 14.68 -15.73
CA VAL A 97 6.19 15.22 -14.97
C VAL A 97 6.76 16.48 -15.64
N LEU A 98 6.96 16.47 -16.96
CA LEU A 98 7.46 17.65 -17.68
C LEU A 98 6.52 18.86 -17.58
N ARG A 99 5.20 18.63 -17.49
CA ARG A 99 4.22 19.72 -17.28
C ARG A 99 4.32 20.30 -15.87
N GLU A 100 4.42 19.44 -14.86
CA GLU A 100 4.56 19.84 -13.47
C GLU A 100 5.90 20.57 -13.24
N TRP A 101 7.01 19.96 -13.65
CA TRP A 101 8.33 20.58 -13.59
C TRP A 101 8.38 21.88 -14.38
N GLY A 102 7.72 21.96 -15.54
CA GLY A 102 7.67 23.17 -16.35
C GLY A 102 6.97 24.35 -15.69
N GLN A 103 6.01 24.10 -14.79
CA GLN A 103 5.40 25.17 -14.01
C GLN A 103 6.37 25.65 -12.91
N ILE A 104 6.92 24.71 -12.13
CA ILE A 104 7.88 25.01 -11.06
C ILE A 104 9.12 25.70 -11.62
N TRP A 105 9.59 25.28 -12.80
CA TRP A 105 10.74 25.86 -13.49
C TRP A 105 10.52 27.32 -13.90
N LYS A 106 9.31 27.70 -14.33
CA LYS A 106 8.96 29.11 -14.57
C LYS A 106 8.94 29.91 -13.28
N ASP A 107 8.44 29.34 -12.20
CA ASP A 107 8.40 29.99 -10.89
C ASP A 107 9.83 30.21 -10.35
N MET A 108 10.71 29.21 -10.51
CA MET A 108 12.14 29.32 -10.23
C MET A 108 12.80 30.43 -11.08
N PHE A 109 12.46 30.55 -12.37
CA PHE A 109 12.99 31.62 -13.22
C PHE A 109 12.64 33.01 -12.68
N VAL A 110 11.38 33.22 -12.26
CA VAL A 110 10.94 34.49 -11.67
C VAL A 110 11.66 34.76 -10.35
N ALA A 111 11.85 33.74 -9.51
CA ALA A 111 12.56 33.90 -8.25
C ALA A 111 14.07 34.23 -8.44
N VAL A 112 14.71 33.61 -9.43
CA VAL A 112 16.16 33.75 -9.68
C VAL A 112 16.49 35.04 -10.44
N TYR A 113 15.70 35.40 -11.46
CA TYR A 113 15.98 36.50 -12.39
C TYR A 113 14.99 37.66 -12.31
N GLY A 114 13.80 37.47 -11.71
CA GLY A 114 12.73 38.46 -11.66
C GLY A 114 12.84 39.49 -10.53
N GLY A 115 14.05 39.73 -10.01
CA GLY A 115 14.30 40.54 -8.81
C GLY A 115 13.50 41.85 -8.74
N SER A 116 12.86 42.07 -7.58
CA SER A 116 12.41 43.35 -7.01
C SER A 116 12.23 44.51 -8.00
N GLY A 117 11.11 44.50 -8.71
CA GLY A 117 10.82 45.51 -9.73
C GLY A 117 9.36 45.92 -9.79
N ARG A 118 8.72 46.23 -8.64
CA ARG A 118 7.60 47.19 -8.51
C ARG A 118 7.09 47.27 -7.08
N GLY A 119 7.57 48.28 -6.32
CA GLY A 119 6.91 48.71 -5.09
C GLY A 119 7.83 49.07 -3.93
N SER A 120 8.33 50.30 -3.94
CA SER A 120 8.68 51.14 -2.78
C SER A 120 9.60 50.58 -1.67
N GLY A 121 10.84 51.06 -1.67
CA GLY A 121 11.56 51.49 -0.46
C GLY A 121 11.91 50.42 0.58
N GLY A 122 13.12 49.86 0.48
CA GLY A 122 13.78 49.25 1.63
C GLY A 122 14.59 47.99 1.30
N VAL A 123 15.90 48.18 1.12
CA VAL A 123 16.99 47.27 1.52
C VAL A 123 16.88 45.79 1.13
N SER A 124 17.62 45.41 0.07
CA SER A 124 18.47 44.20 -0.06
C SER A 124 18.47 43.66 -1.49
N SER A 125 19.22 44.32 -2.37
CA SER A 125 19.70 43.75 -3.63
C SER A 125 21.00 43.01 -3.36
N SER A 126 20.92 41.70 -3.11
CA SER A 126 21.97 40.70 -3.36
C SER A 126 21.52 39.41 -2.69
N ASN A 127 20.99 38.45 -3.44
CA ASN A 127 21.02 37.02 -3.11
C ASN A 127 20.40 36.19 -4.25
N THR A 128 20.72 36.50 -5.52
CA THR A 128 20.69 35.45 -6.54
C THR A 128 21.87 34.54 -6.20
N SER A 129 21.63 33.51 -5.38
CA SER A 129 22.66 32.56 -5.01
C SER A 129 23.15 31.86 -6.29
N VAL A 130 24.47 31.70 -6.43
CA VAL A 130 25.08 30.93 -7.52
C VAL A 130 24.45 29.52 -7.59
N ASP A 131 24.09 28.99 -6.43
CA ASP A 131 23.41 27.70 -6.28
C ASP A 131 22.01 27.68 -6.93
N GLY A 132 21.24 28.77 -6.85
CA GLY A 132 19.89 28.85 -7.44
C GLY A 132 19.90 28.88 -8.97
N VAL A 133 20.90 29.53 -9.58
CA VAL A 133 21.09 29.51 -11.03
C VAL A 133 21.51 28.12 -11.50
N ALA A 134 22.46 27.49 -10.80
CA ALA A 134 22.91 26.14 -11.12
C ALA A 134 21.78 25.11 -10.99
N GLU A 135 20.91 25.24 -9.98
CA GLU A 135 19.75 24.38 -9.81
C GLU A 135 18.71 24.56 -10.93
N PHE A 136 18.43 25.82 -11.31
CA PHE A 136 17.56 26.14 -12.44
C PHE A 136 18.05 25.51 -13.75
N GLU A 137 19.34 25.66 -14.07
CA GLU A 137 19.97 25.07 -15.26
C GLU A 137 19.96 23.54 -15.21
N ALA A 138 20.21 22.95 -14.04
CA ALA A 138 20.22 21.50 -13.87
C ALA A 138 18.84 20.88 -14.08
N ILE A 139 17.76 21.55 -13.63
CA ILE A 139 16.38 21.12 -13.88
C ILE A 139 16.02 21.30 -15.36
N GLN A 140 16.43 22.40 -15.99
CA GLN A 140 16.23 22.61 -17.44
C GLN A 140 16.86 21.48 -18.25
N ALA A 141 18.11 21.11 -17.95
CA ALA A 141 18.80 20.00 -18.59
C ALA A 141 18.07 18.67 -18.38
N ALA A 142 17.60 18.41 -17.15
CA ALA A 142 16.82 17.22 -16.84
C ALA A 142 15.52 17.13 -17.66
N MET A 143 14.80 18.26 -17.80
CA MET A 143 13.58 18.33 -18.60
C MET A 143 13.86 18.01 -20.08
N LEU A 144 14.94 18.57 -20.64
CA LEU A 144 15.32 18.31 -22.04
C LEU A 144 15.70 16.85 -22.28
N GLU A 145 16.43 16.24 -21.34
CA GLU A 145 16.78 14.81 -21.39
C GLU A 145 15.54 13.91 -21.34
N VAL A 146 14.63 14.14 -20.39
CA VAL A 146 13.38 13.37 -20.28
C VAL A 146 12.52 13.55 -21.54
N ALA A 147 12.44 14.76 -22.09
CA ALA A 147 11.73 15.01 -23.35
C ALA A 147 12.36 14.27 -24.55
N ALA A 148 13.69 14.19 -24.60
CA ALA A 148 14.41 13.46 -25.64
C ALA A 148 14.19 11.94 -25.52
N TRP A 149 14.30 11.36 -24.33
CA TRP A 149 14.03 9.93 -24.12
C TRP A 149 12.57 9.58 -24.35
N ARG A 150 11.64 10.46 -23.98
CA ARG A 150 10.22 10.28 -24.31
C ARG A 150 10.00 10.26 -25.82
N ARG A 151 10.67 11.13 -26.59
CA ARG A 151 10.61 11.08 -28.06
C ARG A 151 11.18 9.76 -28.57
N GLN A 152 12.25 9.26 -27.98
CA GLN A 152 12.86 7.99 -28.36
C GLN A 152 11.92 6.80 -28.11
N LEU A 153 11.17 6.79 -27.00
CA LEU A 153 10.17 5.76 -26.72
C LEU A 153 9.00 5.76 -27.72
N LEU A 154 8.66 6.92 -28.29
CA LEU A 154 7.61 7.04 -29.30
C LEU A 154 8.05 6.60 -30.71
N VAL A 155 9.35 6.40 -30.91
CA VAL A 155 9.88 5.89 -32.18
C VAL A 155 9.98 4.37 -32.03
N ASP A 156 9.10 3.63 -32.70
CA ASP A 156 8.93 2.17 -32.63
C ASP A 156 10.12 1.34 -33.19
N THR A 157 11.35 1.81 -33.04
CA THR A 157 12.57 1.16 -33.56
C THR A 157 13.40 0.48 -32.47
N LEU A 158 12.89 0.41 -31.24
CA LEU A 158 13.64 -0.10 -30.09
C LEU A 158 13.28 -1.55 -29.78
N THR A 159 14.27 -2.33 -29.33
CA THR A 159 14.03 -3.68 -28.82
C THR A 159 13.46 -3.65 -27.40
N SER A 160 12.84 -4.75 -26.95
CA SER A 160 12.31 -4.86 -25.58
C SER A 160 13.36 -4.53 -24.51
N ASP A 161 14.59 -5.03 -24.66
CA ASP A 161 15.68 -4.75 -23.72
C ASP A 161 16.06 -3.26 -23.69
N GLN A 162 16.05 -2.60 -24.85
CA GLN A 162 16.32 -1.17 -24.95
C GLN A 162 15.22 -0.32 -24.32
N ILE A 163 13.95 -0.74 -24.46
CA ILE A 163 12.80 -0.10 -23.82
C ILE A 163 12.94 -0.19 -22.30
N THR A 164 13.21 -1.38 -21.75
CA THR A 164 13.39 -1.58 -20.31
C THR A 164 14.55 -0.74 -19.75
N GLN A 165 15.67 -0.63 -20.49
CA GLN A 165 16.78 0.22 -20.11
C GLN A 165 16.41 1.71 -20.14
N LEU A 166 15.66 2.16 -21.14
CA LEU A 166 15.17 3.53 -21.23
C LEU A 166 14.16 3.86 -20.14
N HIS A 167 13.22 2.97 -19.85
CA HIS A 167 12.29 3.09 -18.71
C HIS A 167 13.06 3.34 -17.43
N THR A 168 14.03 2.47 -17.12
CA THR A 168 14.89 2.61 -15.94
C THR A 168 15.63 3.96 -15.91
N ARG A 169 16.13 4.43 -17.07
CA ARG A 169 16.87 5.70 -17.17
C ARG A 169 15.95 6.91 -16.94
N ILE A 170 14.76 6.90 -17.54
CA ILE A 170 13.74 7.95 -17.38
C ILE A 170 13.31 8.02 -15.92
N THR A 171 12.92 6.89 -15.34
CA THR A 171 12.52 6.78 -13.93
C THR A 171 13.55 7.38 -12.99
N ARG A 172 14.83 6.97 -13.12
CA ARG A 172 15.90 7.48 -12.27
C ARG A 172 16.07 9.00 -12.37
N ARG A 173 15.86 9.56 -13.56
CA ARG A 173 15.99 11.00 -13.80
C ARG A 173 14.80 11.77 -13.24
N ILE A 174 13.59 11.23 -13.39
CA ILE A 174 12.37 11.75 -12.76
C ILE A 174 12.53 11.75 -11.23
N ASP A 175 12.95 10.64 -10.63
CA ASP A 175 13.13 10.56 -9.17
C ASP A 175 14.20 11.54 -8.67
N TRP A 176 15.26 11.78 -9.45
CA TRP A 176 16.25 12.80 -9.15
C TRP A 176 15.65 14.21 -9.17
N GLY A 177 14.86 14.54 -10.21
CA GLY A 177 14.29 15.88 -10.34
C GLY A 177 13.19 16.15 -9.33
N ASN A 178 12.32 15.17 -9.06
CA ASN A 178 11.29 15.28 -8.01
C ASN A 178 11.94 15.59 -6.66
N ARG A 179 13.04 14.91 -6.30
CA ARG A 179 13.76 15.21 -5.05
C ARG A 179 14.38 16.59 -5.02
N LYS A 180 14.93 17.05 -6.15
CA LYS A 180 15.47 18.40 -6.25
C LYS A 180 14.40 19.47 -6.10
N LEU A 181 13.21 19.22 -6.63
CA LEU A 181 12.06 20.11 -6.54
C LEU A 181 11.22 19.94 -5.26
N GLY A 182 11.56 18.98 -4.39
CA GLY A 182 10.79 18.69 -3.17
C GLY A 182 9.42 18.04 -3.43
N LEU A 183 9.25 17.36 -4.57
CA LEU A 183 8.05 16.64 -4.96
C LEU A 183 8.06 15.20 -4.44
N ASP A 184 6.87 14.61 -4.36
CA ASP A 184 6.68 13.23 -3.94
C ASP A 184 7.33 12.24 -4.92
N LEU A 185 7.81 11.13 -4.36
CA LEU A 185 8.36 10.01 -5.12
C LEU A 185 7.32 8.92 -5.30
N VAL A 186 7.24 8.41 -6.52
CA VAL A 186 6.35 7.31 -6.88
C VAL A 186 7.00 5.98 -6.50
N PRO A 187 6.34 5.12 -5.68
CA PRO A 187 6.83 3.78 -5.37
C PRO A 187 6.90 2.90 -6.63
N ARG A 188 8.03 2.20 -6.83
CA ARG A 188 8.24 1.34 -8.00
C ARG A 188 8.86 0.01 -7.66
N VAL A 189 8.43 -1.02 -8.39
CA VAL A 189 9.06 -2.34 -8.42
C VAL A 189 9.54 -2.59 -9.85
N ASP A 190 10.83 -2.91 -10.01
CA ASP A 190 11.47 -3.16 -11.31
C ASP A 190 11.27 -2.05 -12.36
N GLY A 191 11.09 -0.80 -11.91
CA GLY A 191 10.91 0.38 -12.76
C GLY A 191 9.45 0.70 -13.11
N ALA A 192 8.52 -0.22 -12.85
CA ALA A 192 7.08 0.01 -13.02
C ALA A 192 6.45 0.64 -11.78
N MET A 193 5.46 1.52 -11.98
CA MET A 193 4.65 2.08 -10.89
C MET A 193 3.87 0.96 -10.21
N VAL A 194 3.87 0.95 -8.87
CA VAL A 194 3.08 -0.02 -8.09
C VAL A 194 1.61 0.37 -8.10
N ASP A 195 0.74 -0.60 -8.39
CA ASP A 195 -0.70 -0.43 -8.21
C ASP A 195 -1.08 -0.60 -6.73
N VAL A 196 -1.61 0.47 -6.15
CA VAL A 196 -2.00 0.56 -4.74
C VAL A 196 -3.13 -0.40 -4.39
N ASP A 197 -3.99 -0.75 -5.34
CA ASP A 197 -5.11 -1.67 -5.10
C ASP A 197 -4.66 -3.14 -5.04
N THR A 198 -3.47 -3.44 -5.56
CA THR A 198 -2.89 -4.79 -5.58
C THR A 198 -1.96 -5.09 -4.41
N VAL A 199 -1.43 -4.05 -3.77
CA VAL A 199 -0.34 -4.16 -2.77
C VAL A 199 -0.83 -3.78 -1.37
N GLY A 200 -0.44 -4.56 -0.36
CA GLY A 200 -0.78 -4.27 1.03
C GLY A 200 -0.13 -2.98 1.53
N ALA A 201 -0.76 -2.27 2.47
CA ALA A 201 -0.27 -0.96 2.96
C ALA A 201 1.18 -1.02 3.51
N VAL A 202 1.56 -2.13 4.15
CA VAL A 202 2.91 -2.35 4.68
C VAL A 202 3.93 -2.56 3.56
N GLU A 203 3.58 -3.36 2.55
CA GLU A 203 4.42 -3.62 1.38
C GLU A 203 4.62 -2.35 0.56
N LEU A 204 3.56 -1.55 0.35
CA LEU A 204 3.66 -0.25 -0.32
C LEU A 204 4.62 0.69 0.42
N TYR A 205 4.54 0.71 1.76
CA TYR A 205 5.47 1.49 2.59
C TYR A 205 6.92 1.00 2.43
N GLN A 206 7.16 -0.31 2.43
CA GLN A 206 8.49 -0.86 2.23
C GLN A 206 9.06 -0.50 0.85
N VAL A 207 8.25 -0.61 -0.21
CA VAL A 207 8.66 -0.20 -1.58
C VAL A 207 8.96 1.28 -1.64
N HIS A 208 8.15 2.11 -0.97
CA HIS A 208 8.41 3.56 -0.88
C HIS A 208 9.75 3.83 -0.18
N VAL A 209 10.00 3.23 0.99
CA VAL A 209 11.27 3.37 1.71
C VAL A 209 12.44 2.92 0.83
N GLN A 210 12.34 1.76 0.19
CA GLN A 210 13.40 1.25 -0.70
C GLN A 210 13.64 2.18 -1.89
N SER A 211 12.60 2.76 -2.47
CA SER A 211 12.68 3.74 -3.57
C SER A 211 13.38 5.02 -3.09
N THR A 212 13.08 5.49 -1.88
CA THR A 212 13.77 6.66 -1.29
C THR A 212 15.24 6.38 -0.99
N GLU A 213 15.60 5.17 -0.52
CA GLU A 213 16.98 4.81 -0.20
C GLU A 213 17.85 4.56 -1.44
N SER A 214 17.33 3.78 -2.40
CA SER A 214 18.01 3.47 -3.67
C SER A 214 18.35 4.73 -4.44
N SER A 215 17.45 5.70 -4.37
CA SER A 215 17.60 6.97 -5.02
C SER A 215 18.64 7.84 -4.28
N ARG A 216 18.75 7.80 -2.94
CA ARG A 216 19.73 8.55 -2.11
C ARG A 216 21.17 8.07 -2.24
N SER A 217 21.40 6.77 -2.48
CA SER A 217 22.75 6.23 -2.66
C SER A 217 23.50 6.80 -3.87
N HIS A 218 22.80 7.46 -4.80
CA HIS A 218 23.40 8.04 -6.01
C HIS A 218 23.73 9.53 -5.90
N SER A 219 23.24 10.24 -4.86
CA SER A 219 23.57 11.65 -4.63
C SER A 219 24.88 11.88 -3.88
N VAL A 220 25.56 10.81 -3.43
CA VAL A 220 26.86 10.89 -2.74
C VAL A 220 27.93 10.13 -3.52
N SER A 221 28.10 10.49 -4.80
CA SER A 221 29.33 10.18 -5.54
C SER A 221 30.30 11.35 -5.38
N GLY A 222 30.82 11.51 -4.17
CA GLY A 222 31.80 12.53 -3.81
C GLY A 222 32.02 12.51 -2.31
N THR A 223 33.19 12.06 -1.87
CA THR A 223 33.62 11.99 -0.45
C THR A 223 32.81 11.08 0.47
N ARG A 224 33.13 9.77 0.43
CA ARG A 224 33.29 8.92 1.63
C ARG A 224 34.05 7.64 1.23
N LEU A 225 35.36 7.81 1.05
CA LEU A 225 36.35 6.73 1.09
C LEU A 225 36.44 6.23 2.55
N ALA A 226 35.60 5.27 2.92
CA ALA A 226 35.90 4.33 4.00
C ALA A 226 35.05 3.06 3.88
N SER A 227 35.72 1.94 3.65
CA SER A 227 35.24 0.56 3.72
C SER A 227 34.44 0.02 2.52
N ARG A 228 35.03 0.08 1.32
CA ARG A 228 34.87 -0.99 0.31
C ARG A 228 36.11 -1.86 0.33
N ARG A 229 36.13 -2.91 1.16
CA ARG A 229 36.97 -4.08 0.87
C ARG A 229 36.15 -5.00 -0.04
N SER A 230 36.57 -5.00 -1.29
CA SER A 230 36.27 -5.96 -2.33
C SER A 230 36.16 -7.40 -1.82
N SER A 231 35.12 -8.09 -2.25
CA SER A 231 35.21 -9.50 -2.63
C SER A 231 34.22 -9.79 -3.74
N SER A 232 34.61 -9.46 -4.97
CA SER A 232 34.16 -10.20 -6.14
C SER A 232 34.85 -11.56 -6.12
N ARG A 233 34.20 -12.57 -5.53
CA ARG A 233 34.47 -13.98 -5.83
C ARG A 233 33.16 -14.75 -5.91
N SER A 234 33.14 -15.62 -6.91
CA SER A 234 32.11 -16.58 -7.29
C SER A 234 31.24 -17.14 -6.16
N ILE A 235 29.97 -17.37 -6.53
CA ILE A 235 29.16 -18.58 -6.31
C ILE A 235 29.63 -19.49 -5.15
N THR A 236 28.68 -19.78 -4.24
CA THR A 236 28.76 -20.65 -3.04
C THR A 236 29.48 -20.07 -1.82
N ALA A 237 28.73 -19.39 -0.94
CA ALA A 237 28.77 -19.54 0.53
C ALA A 237 27.97 -18.41 1.20
N SER A 238 27.13 -18.82 2.15
CA SER A 238 26.34 -18.03 3.07
C SER A 238 27.06 -16.79 3.64
N ARG A 239 26.53 -15.60 3.33
CA ARG A 239 26.50 -14.49 4.31
C ARG A 239 25.79 -15.05 5.56
N PRO A 240 26.15 -14.70 6.81
CA PRO A 240 25.30 -15.02 7.94
C PRO A 240 24.04 -14.18 7.78
N ARG A 241 23.07 -14.74 7.04
CA ARG A 241 21.70 -14.26 6.95
C ARG A 241 21.23 -14.23 8.40
N ALA A 242 20.80 -13.07 8.88
CA ALA A 242 20.16 -13.00 10.19
C ALA A 242 19.09 -14.09 10.19
N LEU A 243 19.22 -15.08 11.07
CA LEU A 243 18.27 -16.18 11.16
C LEU A 243 16.91 -15.55 11.47
N THR A 244 16.02 -15.53 10.49
CA THR A 244 14.62 -15.19 10.67
C THR A 244 13.96 -16.42 11.26
N HIS A 245 13.41 -16.24 12.46
CA HIS A 245 12.58 -17.26 13.07
C HIS A 245 11.13 -16.97 12.67
N HIS A 246 10.39 -18.02 12.40
CA HIS A 246 8.98 -17.98 12.05
C HIS A 246 8.22 -18.81 13.06
N LEU A 247 7.06 -18.34 13.50
CA LEU A 247 6.22 -19.05 14.45
C LEU A 247 4.98 -19.56 13.73
N PHE A 248 4.95 -20.85 13.45
CA PHE A 248 3.74 -21.52 13.00
C PHE A 248 2.76 -21.63 14.16
N PHE A 249 1.52 -21.23 13.92
CA PHE A 249 0.43 -21.24 14.88
C PHE A 249 -0.77 -21.94 14.26
N CYS A 250 -1.45 -22.78 15.04
CA CYS A 250 -2.76 -23.28 14.67
C CYS A 250 -3.69 -23.42 15.86
N MET A 251 -4.93 -22.93 15.73
CA MET A 251 -5.95 -23.13 16.74
C MET A 251 -6.52 -24.56 16.63
N ARG A 252 -6.40 -25.37 17.69
CA ARG A 252 -6.81 -26.79 17.69
C ARG A 252 -8.21 -27.00 18.21
N ASP A 253 -8.57 -26.31 19.28
CA ASP A 253 -9.91 -26.40 19.88
C ASP A 253 -10.23 -25.16 20.70
N ILE A 254 -11.52 -24.92 20.90
CA ILE A 254 -12.04 -24.01 21.92
C ILE A 254 -13.29 -24.63 22.52
N SER A 255 -13.15 -25.12 23.75
CA SER A 255 -14.24 -25.79 24.47
C SER A 255 -15.23 -24.79 25.10
N TYR A 256 -15.35 -23.59 24.51
CA TYR A 256 -16.24 -22.53 24.96
C TYR A 256 -17.34 -22.22 23.94
N HIS A 257 -18.59 -22.41 24.35
CA HIS A 257 -19.75 -22.15 23.50
C HIS A 257 -20.33 -20.76 23.77
N VAL A 258 -20.06 -19.82 22.87
CA VAL A 258 -20.54 -18.44 22.95
C VAL A 258 -22.06 -18.33 22.74
N GLY A 259 -22.66 -19.21 21.94
CA GLY A 259 -24.08 -19.15 21.56
C GLY A 259 -24.41 -18.12 20.48
N GLU A 260 -23.40 -17.42 19.95
CA GLU A 260 -23.44 -16.46 18.83
C GLU A 260 -22.20 -16.68 17.95
N ASP A 261 -22.21 -16.11 16.74
CA ASP A 261 -21.01 -16.07 15.90
C ASP A 261 -19.90 -15.28 16.61
N SER A 262 -18.66 -15.72 16.47
CA SER A 262 -17.52 -15.16 17.21
C SER A 262 -16.30 -14.96 16.32
N GLU A 263 -15.56 -13.90 16.59
CA GLU A 263 -14.28 -13.60 15.94
C GLU A 263 -13.17 -13.66 16.99
N LEU A 264 -12.14 -14.46 16.73
CA LEU A 264 -10.97 -14.58 17.58
C LEU A 264 -9.78 -13.96 16.88
N PHE A 265 -9.14 -13.01 17.56
CA PHE A 265 -7.97 -12.32 17.07
C PHE A 265 -6.74 -12.75 17.85
N PHE A 266 -5.77 -13.37 17.17
CA PHE A 266 -4.50 -13.79 17.73
C PHE A 266 -3.40 -12.81 17.36
N SER A 267 -2.59 -12.44 18.34
CA SER A 267 -1.46 -11.53 18.15
C SER A 267 -0.36 -11.82 19.17
N LEU A 268 0.89 -11.57 18.80
CA LEU A 268 2.03 -11.67 19.68
C LEU A 268 2.24 -10.37 20.45
N TYR A 269 2.48 -10.47 21.75
CA TYR A 269 2.65 -9.36 22.67
C TYR A 269 3.96 -9.49 23.42
N ASP A 270 4.77 -8.42 23.41
CA ASP A 270 6.01 -8.33 24.17
C ASP A 270 5.68 -7.77 25.56
N ALA A 271 5.66 -8.64 26.58
CA ALA A 271 5.33 -8.26 27.94
C ALA A 271 6.39 -7.35 28.59
N THR A 272 7.64 -7.39 28.11
CA THR A 272 8.71 -6.52 28.58
C THR A 272 8.54 -5.09 28.10
N ARG A 273 8.09 -4.90 26.84
CA ARG A 273 7.88 -3.57 26.24
C ARG A 273 6.45 -3.03 26.37
N GLY A 274 5.50 -3.89 26.72
CA GLY A 274 4.10 -3.50 26.82
C GLY A 274 3.46 -3.17 25.47
N ARG A 275 3.79 -3.91 24.41
CA ARG A 275 3.25 -3.65 23.07
C ARG A 275 3.10 -4.92 22.23
N PHE A 276 2.16 -4.88 21.28
CA PHE A 276 2.03 -5.92 20.25
C PHE A 276 3.21 -5.87 19.27
N ILE A 277 3.65 -7.06 18.84
CA ILE A 277 4.77 -7.23 17.90
C ILE A 277 4.36 -7.91 16.59
N SER A 278 3.09 -8.31 16.45
CA SER A 278 2.58 -8.89 15.20
C SER A 278 1.25 -8.27 14.82
N GLU A 279 0.89 -8.41 13.55
CA GLU A 279 -0.48 -8.21 13.09
C GLU A 279 -1.46 -9.21 13.74
N ARG A 280 -2.76 -8.96 13.54
CA ARG A 280 -3.86 -9.75 14.12
C ARG A 280 -4.30 -10.83 13.15
N PHE A 281 -4.13 -12.09 13.53
CA PHE A 281 -4.70 -13.23 12.82
C PHE A 281 -6.15 -13.49 13.26
N LEU A 282 -7.08 -13.55 12.30
CA LEU A 282 -8.50 -13.74 12.56
C LEU A 282 -8.94 -15.18 12.30
N VAL A 283 -9.56 -15.80 13.31
CA VAL A 283 -10.35 -17.04 13.18
C VAL A 283 -11.82 -16.72 13.43
N ARG A 284 -12.69 -17.13 12.51
CA ARG A 284 -14.15 -16.95 12.64
C ARG A 284 -14.79 -18.25 13.09
N LEU A 285 -15.57 -18.21 14.18
CA LEU A 285 -16.33 -19.34 14.68
C LEU A 285 -17.83 -19.10 14.50
N PRO A 286 -18.53 -20.01 13.83
CA PRO A 286 -19.99 -19.94 13.77
C PRO A 286 -20.61 -20.29 15.12
N LYS A 287 -21.87 -19.87 15.31
CA LYS A 287 -22.70 -20.19 16.48
C LYS A 287 -22.77 -21.69 16.80
N GLU A 288 -22.64 -22.56 15.80
CA GLU A 288 -22.70 -24.03 15.90
C GLU A 288 -21.41 -24.65 16.49
N GLY A 289 -20.39 -23.84 16.78
CA GLY A 289 -19.17 -24.25 17.45
C GLY A 289 -18.05 -24.68 16.50
N PHE A 290 -16.92 -25.06 17.10
CA PHE A 290 -15.66 -25.36 16.40
C PHE A 290 -15.73 -26.62 15.52
N ALA A 291 -16.58 -27.59 15.88
CA ALA A 291 -16.67 -28.91 15.22
C ALA A 291 -17.11 -28.84 13.73
N ASN A 292 -17.88 -27.81 13.33
CA ASN A 292 -18.34 -27.64 11.94
C ASN A 292 -17.39 -26.80 11.06
N TYR A 293 -16.27 -26.29 11.59
CA TYR A 293 -15.33 -25.44 10.86
C TYR A 293 -14.23 -26.23 10.11
N ILE A 294 -14.08 -27.53 10.39
CA ILE A 294 -12.97 -28.38 9.93
C ILE A 294 -12.96 -28.60 8.39
N ASP A 295 -14.04 -28.31 7.67
CA ASP A 295 -14.11 -28.53 6.21
C ASP A 295 -13.28 -27.56 5.35
N ARG A 296 -12.70 -26.50 5.92
CA ARG A 296 -11.77 -25.59 5.20
C ARG A 296 -10.35 -25.76 5.72
N VAL A 297 -9.65 -26.76 5.18
CA VAL A 297 -8.24 -27.09 5.44
C VAL A 297 -7.38 -25.81 5.58
N ASN A 298 -6.80 -25.61 6.77
CA ASN A 298 -5.85 -24.56 7.17
C ASN A 298 -6.38 -23.13 7.39
N SER A 299 -7.69 -22.92 7.47
CA SER A 299 -8.27 -21.58 7.76
C SER A 299 -8.11 -21.11 9.21
N ASN A 300 -7.57 -21.96 10.09
CA ASN A 300 -7.33 -21.74 11.52
C ASN A 300 -5.83 -21.71 11.89
N CYS A 301 -4.93 -21.78 10.90
CA CYS A 301 -3.49 -21.71 11.10
C CYS A 301 -2.89 -20.46 10.41
N THR A 302 -1.79 -19.94 10.97
CA THR A 302 -0.99 -18.86 10.39
C THR A 302 0.49 -19.06 10.70
N ILE A 303 1.35 -18.38 9.95
CA ILE A 303 2.78 -18.27 10.26
C ILE A 303 3.11 -16.82 10.56
N PHE A 304 3.56 -16.54 11.78
CA PHE A 304 4.11 -15.23 12.15
C PHE A 304 5.54 -15.14 11.64
N THR A 305 5.81 -14.23 10.71
CA THR A 305 7.12 -14.08 10.07
C THR A 305 7.98 -13.03 10.76
N ASP A 306 9.27 -13.02 10.43
CA ASP A 306 10.21 -11.94 10.79
C ASP A 306 10.45 -11.75 12.29
N LEU A 307 10.41 -12.84 13.06
CA LEU A 307 10.84 -12.83 14.46
C LEU A 307 12.37 -12.83 14.51
N GLY A 308 12.93 -11.72 15.00
CA GLY A 308 14.38 -11.57 15.15
C GLY A 308 14.88 -12.15 16.47
N ALA A 309 16.19 -12.39 16.59
CA ALA A 309 16.81 -12.94 17.81
C ALA A 309 16.47 -12.17 19.10
N ARG A 310 16.24 -10.85 19.01
CA ARG A 310 15.82 -10.00 20.14
C ARG A 310 14.38 -10.23 20.57
N ASP A 311 13.51 -10.66 19.66
CA ASP A 311 12.13 -10.98 20.00
C ASP A 311 12.05 -12.37 20.66
N LEU A 312 12.98 -13.29 20.34
CA LEU A 312 13.10 -14.59 21.02
C LEU A 312 13.59 -14.47 22.47
N SER A 313 14.41 -13.46 22.78
CA SER A 313 14.94 -13.24 24.12
C SER A 313 13.96 -12.57 25.09
N ASN A 314 12.81 -12.10 24.58
CA ASN A 314 11.83 -11.36 25.37
C ASN A 314 10.71 -12.29 25.87
N ASP A 315 9.99 -11.88 26.92
CA ASP A 315 8.79 -12.60 27.39
C ASP A 315 7.62 -12.36 26.42
N VAL A 316 7.62 -13.10 25.32
CA VAL A 316 6.59 -13.04 24.28
C VAL A 316 5.41 -13.90 24.68
N GLN A 317 4.22 -13.32 24.64
CA GLN A 317 2.97 -14.00 24.94
C GLN A 317 2.00 -13.85 23.78
N MET A 318 1.21 -14.88 23.53
CA MET A 318 0.15 -14.82 22.54
C MET A 318 -1.14 -14.37 23.21
N VAL A 319 -1.71 -13.28 22.69
CA VAL A 319 -2.97 -12.73 23.16
C VAL A 319 -4.05 -13.08 22.15
N CYS A 320 -5.12 -13.71 22.65
CA CYS A 320 -6.33 -14.00 21.90
C CYS A 320 -7.47 -13.11 22.41
N GLN A 321 -8.00 -12.25 21.54
CA GLN A 321 -9.16 -11.41 21.83
C GLN A 321 -10.41 -11.99 21.17
N VAL A 322 -11.43 -12.29 21.98
CA VAL A 322 -12.71 -12.83 21.53
C VAL A 322 -13.73 -11.71 21.43
N VAL A 323 -14.31 -11.57 20.24
CA VAL A 323 -15.36 -10.62 19.92
C VAL A 323 -16.60 -11.40 19.52
N ARG A 324 -17.71 -11.16 20.20
CA ARG A 324 -19.01 -11.73 19.83
C ARG A 324 -19.67 -10.90 18.75
N VAL A 325 -20.26 -11.56 17.78
CA VAL A 325 -20.99 -10.95 16.66
C VAL A 325 -22.44 -11.40 16.76
N GLY A 326 -23.30 -10.49 17.22
CA GLY A 326 -24.68 -10.85 17.57
C GLY A 326 -25.58 -9.64 17.76
N ARG A 327 -26.75 -9.86 18.35
CA ARG A 327 -27.70 -8.76 18.60
C ARG A 327 -27.22 -7.94 19.80
N MET A 328 -27.32 -6.61 19.73
CA MET A 328 -27.07 -5.76 20.89
C MET A 328 -27.95 -6.20 22.07
N LEU A 329 -27.37 -6.32 23.26
CA LEU A 329 -28.12 -6.59 24.49
C LEU A 329 -28.90 -5.31 24.82
N MET A 330 -30.09 -5.13 24.24
CA MET A 330 -31.02 -4.15 24.78
C MET A 330 -31.50 -4.66 26.14
N SER A 331 -31.64 -3.75 27.11
CA SER A 331 -32.45 -3.99 28.29
C SER A 331 -33.83 -4.55 27.85
N GLU A 332 -34.44 -5.41 28.69
CA GLU A 332 -35.58 -6.32 28.42
C GLU A 332 -36.86 -5.76 27.75
N SER A 333 -36.87 -4.57 27.18
CA SER A 333 -38.04 -3.89 26.62
C SER A 333 -37.88 -3.57 25.13
N GLY A 334 -38.02 -4.58 24.26
CA GLY A 334 -38.11 -4.31 22.82
C GLY A 334 -38.23 -5.54 21.93
N LYS A 335 -39.45 -6.04 21.71
CA LYS A 335 -39.77 -7.07 20.69
C LYS A 335 -39.71 -6.51 19.27
N LYS A 336 -38.59 -5.93 18.83
CA LYS A 336 -38.33 -5.63 17.41
C LYS A 336 -37.14 -6.42 16.92
N ILE A 337 -37.38 -7.30 15.95
CA ILE A 337 -36.36 -8.11 15.31
C ILE A 337 -35.54 -7.19 14.40
N SER A 338 -34.40 -6.69 14.90
CA SER A 338 -33.40 -6.05 14.05
C SER A 338 -32.49 -7.14 13.46
N SER A 339 -32.22 -7.05 12.15
CA SER A 339 -31.26 -7.89 11.43
C SER A 339 -29.81 -7.40 11.56
N GLN A 340 -29.58 -6.30 12.28
CA GLN A 340 -28.26 -5.72 12.46
C GLN A 340 -27.43 -6.54 13.47
N GLN A 341 -26.26 -6.98 13.02
CA GLN A 341 -25.26 -7.66 13.86
C GLN A 341 -24.26 -6.62 14.40
N TYR A 342 -23.96 -6.71 15.70
CA TYR A 342 -23.03 -5.84 16.41
C TYR A 342 -21.84 -6.64 16.90
N ARG A 343 -20.65 -6.05 16.81
CA ARG A 343 -19.39 -6.61 17.31
C ARG A 343 -19.14 -6.10 18.71
N ARG A 344 -18.99 -7.00 19.67
CA ARG A 344 -18.84 -6.67 21.10
C ARG A 344 -17.65 -7.42 21.70
N PRO A 345 -16.67 -6.74 22.33
CA PRO A 345 -15.61 -7.39 23.08
C PRO A 345 -16.20 -8.30 24.14
N TYR A 346 -15.63 -9.49 24.30
CA TYR A 346 -16.19 -10.47 25.22
C TYR A 346 -15.18 -11.07 26.18
N ALA A 347 -14.06 -11.57 25.66
CA ALA A 347 -13.09 -12.25 26.48
C ALA A 347 -11.68 -12.12 25.91
N VAL A 348 -10.69 -12.34 26.75
CA VAL A 348 -9.28 -12.40 26.37
C VAL A 348 -8.65 -13.63 26.99
N ALA A 349 -7.85 -14.35 26.20
CA ALA A 349 -6.94 -15.39 26.69
C ALA A 349 -5.50 -14.96 26.42
N VAL A 350 -4.60 -15.33 27.33
CA VAL A 350 -3.16 -15.08 27.19
C VAL A 350 -2.44 -16.42 27.32
N VAL A 351 -1.61 -16.75 26.34
CA VAL A 351 -0.80 -17.97 26.30
C VAL A 351 0.66 -17.55 26.39
N LYS A 352 1.37 -18.01 27.41
CA LYS A 352 2.81 -17.78 27.52
C LYS A 352 3.53 -18.67 26.51
N LEU A 353 4.38 -18.09 25.67
CA LEU A 353 5.19 -18.83 24.72
C LEU A 353 6.61 -18.97 25.29
N ASP A 354 7.05 -20.20 25.53
CA ASP A 354 8.44 -20.47 25.86
C ASP A 354 9.26 -20.58 24.57
N MET A 355 9.78 -19.45 24.11
CA MET A 355 10.50 -19.35 22.84
C MET A 355 11.81 -20.16 22.82
N GLU A 356 12.44 -20.39 23.98
CA GLU A 356 13.65 -21.21 24.08
C GLU A 356 13.29 -22.69 23.91
N ALA A 357 12.25 -23.17 24.57
CA ALA A 357 11.78 -24.54 24.42
C ALA A 357 11.26 -24.85 23.00
N LEU A 358 10.64 -23.85 22.34
CA LEU A 358 10.12 -24.00 20.98
C LEU A 358 11.22 -24.03 19.91
N LYS A 359 12.40 -23.47 20.18
CA LYS A 359 13.51 -23.40 19.23
C LYS A 359 14.17 -24.77 18.99
N ASP A 360 14.21 -25.60 20.03
CA ASP A 360 14.85 -26.92 20.00
C ASP A 360 13.86 -28.07 19.69
N GLY A 361 12.55 -27.75 19.57
CA GLY A 361 11.50 -28.74 19.34
C GLY A 361 11.18 -28.97 17.86
N GLU A 362 11.34 -30.21 17.38
CA GLU A 362 10.89 -30.59 16.02
C GLU A 362 9.37 -30.79 15.92
N SER A 363 8.69 -30.99 17.06
CA SER A 363 7.25 -31.25 17.14
C SER A 363 6.43 -30.00 17.41
N GLU A 364 5.14 -30.06 17.08
CA GLU A 364 4.19 -29.04 17.51
C GLU A 364 3.93 -29.15 19.02
N VAL A 365 3.91 -28.01 19.72
CA VAL A 365 3.59 -27.94 21.15
C VAL A 365 2.17 -27.45 21.33
N GLU A 366 1.33 -28.26 21.98
CA GLU A 366 -0.03 -27.88 22.34
C GLU A 366 -0.05 -27.13 23.68
N LEU A 367 -0.63 -25.94 23.67
CA LEU A 367 -0.76 -25.06 24.82
C LEU A 367 -2.24 -24.79 25.08
N THR A 368 -2.66 -24.90 26.35
CA THR A 368 -4.03 -24.64 26.77
C THR A 368 -4.10 -23.38 27.62
N SER A 369 -5.02 -22.47 27.31
CA SER A 369 -5.26 -21.27 28.11
C SER A 369 -6.74 -21.04 28.38
N LYS A 370 -7.02 -20.38 29.51
CA LYS A 370 -8.37 -20.04 29.95
C LYS A 370 -8.76 -18.66 29.42
N LEU A 371 -10.06 -18.48 29.19
CA LEU A 371 -10.65 -17.21 28.79
C LEU A 371 -11.07 -16.41 30.02
N TYR A 372 -10.70 -15.13 30.04
CA TYR A 372 -11.06 -14.18 31.09
C TYR A 372 -11.89 -13.04 30.52
N THR A 373 -12.71 -12.44 31.37
CA THR A 373 -13.59 -11.30 31.05
C THR A 373 -13.49 -10.25 32.15
N THR A 374 -13.81 -9.00 31.81
CA THR A 374 -13.88 -7.87 32.75
C THR A 374 -15.03 -6.94 32.36
N ASP A 375 -15.17 -5.81 33.04
CA ASP A 375 -16.12 -4.76 32.67
C ASP A 375 -15.76 -4.18 31.29
N GLU A 376 -16.77 -3.80 30.51
CA GLU A 376 -16.59 -3.33 29.12
C GLU A 376 -15.57 -2.17 29.00
N LYS A 377 -15.58 -1.25 29.96
CA LYS A 377 -14.65 -0.10 30.04
C LYS A 377 -13.17 -0.50 30.12
N ASP A 378 -12.89 -1.69 30.65
CA ASP A 378 -11.55 -2.18 30.96
C ASP A 378 -11.08 -3.30 30.00
N MET A 379 -11.95 -3.73 29.07
CA MET A 379 -11.67 -4.82 28.12
C MET A 379 -10.42 -4.59 27.28
N TRP A 380 -10.11 -3.33 26.95
CA TRP A 380 -8.95 -2.98 26.14
C TRP A 380 -7.60 -3.26 26.84
N GLN A 381 -7.55 -3.21 28.18
CA GLN A 381 -6.35 -3.54 28.98
C GLN A 381 -6.40 -4.93 29.61
N LEU A 382 -7.44 -5.73 29.34
CA LEU A 382 -7.64 -7.01 30.01
C LEU A 382 -6.43 -7.96 29.88
N HIS A 383 -5.78 -8.00 28.71
CA HIS A 383 -4.55 -8.76 28.50
C HIS A 383 -3.43 -8.33 29.47
N GLU A 384 -3.24 -7.03 29.71
CA GLU A 384 -2.28 -6.55 30.70
C GLU A 384 -2.65 -6.91 32.14
N PHE A 385 -3.93 -6.91 32.49
CA PHE A 385 -4.37 -7.31 33.82
C PHE A 385 -4.10 -8.79 34.09
N ILE A 386 -4.29 -9.65 33.08
CA ILE A 386 -3.94 -11.07 33.14
C ILE A 386 -2.43 -11.22 33.29
N LEU A 387 -1.64 -10.53 32.46
CA LEU A 387 -0.17 -10.54 32.50
C LEU A 387 0.40 -10.11 33.85
N LYS A 388 -0.14 -9.02 34.42
CA LYS A 388 0.24 -8.46 35.73
C LYS A 388 -0.39 -9.19 36.92
N LYS A 389 -1.16 -10.26 36.67
CA LYS A 389 -1.88 -11.06 37.68
C LYS A 389 -2.76 -10.22 38.63
N LEU A 390 -3.44 -9.20 38.09
CA LEU A 390 -4.37 -8.34 38.84
C LEU A 390 -5.74 -9.00 39.03
N SER A 391 -5.80 -10.07 39.83
CA SER A 391 -6.97 -10.95 39.99
C SER A 391 -8.28 -10.24 40.37
N ASN A 392 -8.22 -9.07 41.02
CA ASN A 392 -9.41 -8.30 41.39
C ASN A 392 -10.06 -7.54 40.22
N LYS A 393 -9.42 -7.51 39.03
CA LYS A 393 -9.87 -6.75 37.86
C LYS A 393 -10.41 -7.61 36.72
N TYR A 394 -10.38 -8.94 36.85
CA TYR A 394 -10.88 -9.85 35.83
C TYR A 394 -11.44 -11.13 36.46
N SER A 395 -12.32 -11.81 35.74
CA SER A 395 -12.92 -13.08 36.16
C SER A 395 -12.81 -14.11 35.03
N ALA A 396 -12.78 -15.40 35.36
CA ALA A 396 -12.81 -16.45 34.36
C ALA A 396 -14.21 -16.52 33.74
N VAL A 397 -14.27 -16.65 32.41
CA VAL A 397 -15.53 -16.72 31.65
C VAL A 397 -16.35 -17.95 32.02
N SER A 398 -15.69 -19.03 32.44
CA SER A 398 -16.36 -20.20 33.00
C SER A 398 -15.57 -20.76 34.20
N THR A 399 -16.28 -21.37 35.13
CA THR A 399 -15.72 -22.02 36.33
C THR A 399 -15.32 -23.47 36.09
N ASN A 400 -15.69 -24.05 34.94
CA ASN A 400 -15.36 -25.43 34.58
C ASN A 400 -13.89 -25.54 34.15
N THR A 401 -13.14 -26.45 34.78
CA THR A 401 -11.71 -26.67 34.51
C THR A 401 -11.41 -27.25 33.13
N SER A 402 -12.42 -27.80 32.44
CA SER A 402 -12.34 -28.35 31.08
C SER A 402 -12.57 -27.32 29.98
N CYS A 403 -12.92 -26.08 30.32
CA CYS A 403 -13.25 -25.04 29.36
C CYS A 403 -12.03 -24.14 29.12
N GLY A 404 -11.51 -24.15 27.89
CA GLY A 404 -10.30 -23.46 27.50
C GLY A 404 -10.11 -23.43 25.99
N MET A 405 -9.07 -22.72 25.57
CA MET A 405 -8.61 -22.66 24.19
C MET A 405 -7.33 -23.46 24.08
N VAL A 406 -7.28 -24.37 23.11
CA VAL A 406 -6.10 -25.19 22.79
C VAL A 406 -5.49 -24.68 21.49
N VAL A 407 -4.21 -24.34 21.55
CA VAL A 407 -3.44 -23.85 20.41
C VAL A 407 -2.19 -24.71 20.22
N SER A 408 -1.86 -25.01 18.98
CA SER A 408 -0.61 -25.65 18.60
C SER A 408 0.36 -24.59 18.06
N VAL A 409 1.62 -24.66 18.52
CA VAL A 409 2.67 -23.74 18.10
C VAL A 409 3.94 -24.52 17.75
N ARG A 410 4.62 -24.11 16.68
CA ARG A 410 5.95 -24.62 16.29
C ARG A 410 6.83 -23.48 15.82
N MET A 411 8.08 -23.43 16.26
CA MET A 411 9.06 -22.52 15.70
C MET A 411 9.77 -23.15 14.50
N VAL A 412 9.94 -22.39 13.44
CA VAL A 412 10.69 -22.80 12.26
C VAL A 412 11.71 -21.72 11.94
N SER A 413 12.97 -22.12 11.73
CA SER A 413 14.07 -21.18 11.48
C SER A 413 14.55 -21.35 10.05
N GLY A 414 14.66 -20.26 9.29
CA GLY A 414 15.11 -20.34 7.90
C GLY A 414 14.60 -19.20 7.03
N GLU A 415 14.92 -19.26 5.74
CA GLU A 415 14.36 -18.36 4.73
C GLU A 415 12.93 -18.83 4.39
N LEU A 416 11.96 -17.92 4.36
CA LEU A 416 10.53 -18.24 4.22
C LEU A 416 10.25 -19.15 3.02
N ASP A 417 10.88 -18.88 1.86
CA ASP A 417 10.75 -19.70 0.65
C ASP A 417 11.27 -21.12 0.81
N THR A 418 12.31 -21.31 1.61
CA THR A 418 12.90 -22.62 1.91
C THR A 418 12.02 -23.37 2.90
N VAL A 419 11.51 -22.68 3.92
CA VAL A 419 10.59 -23.23 4.92
C VAL A 419 9.26 -23.69 4.29
N ILE A 420 8.71 -22.90 3.37
CA ILE A 420 7.50 -23.26 2.61
C ILE A 420 7.75 -24.51 1.74
N LYS A 421 8.96 -24.64 1.15
CA LYS A 421 9.35 -25.80 0.34
C LYS A 421 9.65 -27.06 1.16
N GLU A 422 10.18 -26.91 2.37
CA GLU A 422 10.52 -28.01 3.29
C GLU A 422 9.29 -28.56 4.02
N HIS A 423 8.25 -27.72 4.22
CA HIS A 423 7.00 -28.11 4.88
C HIS A 423 5.74 -27.87 4.02
N PRO A 424 5.64 -28.47 2.82
CA PRO A 424 4.55 -28.22 1.89
C PRO A 424 3.19 -28.73 2.40
N LEU A 425 3.16 -29.72 3.30
CA LEU A 425 1.91 -30.20 3.91
C LEU A 425 1.37 -29.25 4.98
N LEU A 426 2.24 -28.48 5.64
CA LEU A 426 1.86 -27.54 6.69
C LEU A 426 1.57 -26.14 6.11
N LEU A 427 2.32 -25.69 5.10
CA LEU A 427 2.37 -24.27 4.74
C LEU A 427 1.75 -23.91 3.38
N LYS A 428 1.33 -24.89 2.57
CA LYS A 428 0.85 -24.64 1.19
C LYS A 428 -0.42 -23.76 1.10
N ASN A 429 -1.21 -23.67 2.17
CA ASN A 429 -2.43 -22.86 2.24
C ASN A 429 -2.48 -21.92 3.45
N VAL A 430 -1.36 -21.70 4.15
CA VAL A 430 -1.32 -20.95 5.40
C VAL A 430 -1.02 -19.49 5.13
N ARG A 431 -1.86 -18.60 5.66
CA ARG A 431 -1.65 -17.15 5.54
C ARG A 431 -0.45 -16.75 6.40
N ALA A 432 0.51 -16.04 5.82
CA ALA A 432 1.58 -15.39 6.56
C ALA A 432 1.06 -14.12 7.23
N THR A 433 1.44 -13.92 8.49
CA THR A 433 1.15 -12.72 9.26
C THR A 433 2.49 -12.05 9.56
N SER A 434 2.70 -10.83 9.07
CA SER A 434 3.95 -10.10 9.28
C SER A 434 4.04 -9.52 10.69
N LYS A 435 5.27 -9.26 11.12
CA LYS A 435 5.58 -8.29 12.17
C LYS A 435 5.11 -6.89 11.80
#